data_AF-A0A5J9WL82-F1
#
_entry.id   AF-A0A5J9WL82-F1
#
_cell.length_a   1.000
_cell.length_b   1.000
_cell.length_c   1.000
_cell.angle_alpha   90.00
_cell.angle_beta   90.00
_cell.angle_gamma   90.00
#
_symmetry.space_group_name_H-M   'P 1'
#
loop_
_entity.id
_entity.type
_entity.pdbx_description
1 polymer ?
#
loop_
_entity_poly.entity_id
_entity_poly.type
_entity_poly.pdbx_seq_one_letter_code
_entity_poly.pdbx_strand_id
1 'polypeptide(L)'
;MWVTSMPQVWDEEGASKGSMVTPAPATAMLGSLAGWLSRTVQPPPPRVCGTEGGPPVTARGSGSATAATSRTARAACPRTRPASRSSSPTDSQAHAKTASAPRRRPGGEAAADSPMGPLVGALARWIHWAVPPPPPPRVCGTPGGPPVTAPRVRLRDGRHLAYAESGVRKEDARFKVVLSHGFTGSRLDSTRAAPEVAEELGVYMVGFDRAGYGESDPNPNRSVKSAALDMEELADALGLGPKFYVIGISLGSHAVWGALKYIPDRVAGAAMMAPVVNYWWPGFPAELAAEVYAKQEVGDQWALRVSHHAPGILHWWMEQSWLPTSTVVANTTYLPNKRDAETRRNLTADGTLQKKRELATQQGIHESYYRDMMVMFGKWEFDPMSLPKPPCPVHLWQGDEDGLVPVVLQRYLANRLSWVNYHELPSTGHFMSAVPGLGDTVLRTMFG
;
A
#
# COMPACT_ATOMS: atom_id res chain seq x y z
N MET A 1 -7.42 50.87 40.86
CA MET A 1 -7.55 51.33 42.27
C MET A 1 -8.47 50.31 42.95
N TRP A 2 -7.88 49.38 43.73
CA TRP A 2 -8.43 48.46 44.76
C TRP A 2 -9.56 47.49 44.33
N VAL A 3 -9.44 46.15 44.34
CA VAL A 3 -9.09 45.16 45.40
C VAL A 3 -9.91 45.30 46.67
N THR A 4 -10.74 44.30 46.96
CA THR A 4 -11.03 43.69 48.27
C THR A 4 -12.00 42.51 48.04
N SER A 5 -12.08 41.42 48.78
CA SER A 5 -11.21 40.64 49.68
C SER A 5 -12.12 39.53 50.21
N MET A 6 -11.57 38.33 50.44
CA MET A 6 -12.22 37.22 51.16
C MET A 6 -12.62 37.59 52.61
N PRO A 7 -13.32 36.70 53.32
CA PRO A 7 -12.57 35.87 54.28
C PRO A 7 -12.94 34.37 54.30
N GLN A 8 -11.91 33.57 54.60
CA GLN A 8 -11.94 32.18 55.05
C GLN A 8 -12.46 32.06 56.48
N VAL A 9 -13.05 30.92 56.87
CA VAL A 9 -12.73 30.18 58.12
C VAL A 9 -12.97 28.67 57.89
N TRP A 10 -12.05 27.88 58.45
CA TRP A 10 -11.88 26.43 58.41
C TRP A 10 -12.75 25.69 59.44
N ASP A 11 -12.95 24.37 59.24
CA ASP A 11 -12.76 23.38 60.31
C ASP A 11 -12.43 21.99 59.72
N GLU A 12 -11.46 21.34 60.36
CA GLU A 12 -10.84 20.05 60.00
C GLU A 12 -11.52 18.85 60.67
N GLU A 13 -11.05 17.68 60.24
CA GLU A 13 -11.05 16.35 60.90
C GLU A 13 -12.17 15.35 60.57
N GLY A 14 -11.75 14.28 59.89
CA GLY A 14 -12.52 13.08 59.64
C GLY A 14 -11.78 12.04 58.80
N ALA A 15 -10.51 11.76 59.12
CA ALA A 15 -9.75 10.69 58.46
C ALA A 15 -10.21 9.31 58.96
N SER A 16 -10.69 8.45 58.05
CA SER A 16 -10.68 7.00 58.24
C SER A 16 -10.02 6.31 57.05
N LYS A 17 -9.05 5.45 57.39
CA LYS A 17 -8.14 4.75 56.49
C LYS A 17 -8.86 3.64 55.73
N GLY A 18 -8.81 3.69 54.40
CA GLY A 18 -9.08 2.57 53.51
C GLY A 18 -7.91 2.42 52.53
N SER A 19 -7.12 1.38 52.70
CA SER A 19 -5.97 1.02 51.86
C SER A 19 -6.40 0.79 50.40
N MET A 20 -6.19 1.77 49.51
CA MET A 20 -6.11 1.53 48.07
C MET A 20 -4.67 1.12 47.73
N VAL A 21 -4.51 -0.17 47.45
CA VAL A 21 -3.34 -0.67 46.72
C VAL A 21 -3.41 -0.09 45.31
N THR A 22 -2.56 0.88 45.01
CA THR A 22 -2.36 1.41 43.67
C THR A 22 -1.65 0.36 42.80
N PRO A 23 -2.04 0.12 41.54
CA PRO A 23 -1.29 -0.74 40.64
C PRO A 23 -0.09 0.05 40.11
N ALA A 24 0.95 0.21 40.93
CA ALA A 24 2.18 0.90 40.57
C ALA A 24 3.22 0.12 39.74
N PRO A 25 3.11 -1.19 39.39
CA PRO A 25 4.16 -1.83 38.59
C PRO A 25 3.98 -1.66 37.07
N ALA A 26 2.75 -1.45 36.57
CA ALA A 26 2.48 -1.40 35.13
C ALA A 26 3.01 -0.10 34.47
N THR A 27 2.81 1.05 35.10
CA THR A 27 3.24 2.35 34.56
C THR A 27 4.77 2.50 34.56
N ALA A 28 5.44 1.95 35.58
CA ALA A 28 6.91 1.93 35.66
C ALA A 28 7.54 0.93 34.67
N MET A 29 6.90 -0.23 34.44
CA MET A 29 7.31 -1.18 33.39
C MET A 29 7.09 -0.61 31.98
N LEU A 30 5.97 0.07 31.73
CA LEU A 30 5.70 0.72 30.44
C LEU A 30 6.66 1.88 30.18
N GLY A 31 6.97 2.71 31.18
CA GLY A 31 7.97 3.77 31.06
C GLY A 31 9.39 3.25 30.83
N SER A 32 9.76 2.14 31.46
CA SER A 32 11.06 1.48 31.26
C SER A 32 11.14 0.81 29.88
N LEU A 33 10.05 0.20 29.41
CA LEU A 33 9.94 -0.38 28.06
C LEU A 33 9.96 0.70 26.97
N ALA A 34 9.28 1.83 27.19
CA ALA A 34 9.28 2.99 26.30
C ALA A 34 10.69 3.60 26.19
N GLY A 35 11.36 3.78 27.34
CA GLY A 35 12.75 4.22 27.39
C GLY A 35 13.71 3.26 26.69
N TRP A 36 13.51 1.95 26.85
CA TRP A 36 14.32 0.91 26.23
C TRP A 36 14.09 0.77 24.71
N LEU A 37 12.83 0.82 24.25
CA LEU A 37 12.47 0.81 22.83
C LEU A 37 12.91 2.10 22.12
N SER A 38 12.86 3.25 22.80
CA SER A 38 13.24 4.55 22.23
C SER A 38 14.76 4.80 22.25
N ARG A 39 15.53 4.15 23.13
CA ARG A 39 16.98 4.44 23.32
C ARG A 39 17.93 3.29 22.96
N THR A 40 17.48 2.03 22.88
CA THR A 40 18.43 0.90 22.93
C THR A 40 18.17 -0.27 21.97
N VAL A 41 17.07 -0.32 21.22
CA VAL A 41 16.84 -1.40 20.25
C VAL A 41 16.66 -0.84 18.85
N GLN A 42 17.76 -0.82 18.08
CA GLN A 42 17.61 -0.86 16.63
C GLN A 42 16.85 -2.15 16.29
N PRO A 43 15.70 -2.04 15.61
CA PRO A 43 14.90 -3.22 15.32
C PRO A 43 15.67 -4.12 14.32
N PRO A 44 15.73 -5.45 14.53
CA PRO A 44 16.59 -6.33 13.73
C PRO A 44 16.19 -6.32 12.26
N PRO A 45 17.11 -6.39 11.30
CA PRO A 45 16.82 -6.16 9.88
C PRO A 45 15.68 -7.04 9.32
N PRO A 46 14.95 -6.59 8.29
CA PRO A 46 13.95 -7.41 7.59
C PRO A 46 14.53 -8.77 7.20
N ARG A 47 13.91 -9.85 7.67
CA ARG A 47 14.25 -11.22 7.28
C ARG A 47 13.17 -11.75 6.36
N VAL A 48 13.56 -12.20 5.16
CA VAL A 48 12.68 -12.94 4.27
C VAL A 48 12.56 -14.36 4.81
N CYS A 49 11.35 -14.81 5.15
CA CYS A 49 11.13 -16.23 5.47
C CYS A 49 11.34 -17.03 4.18
N GLY A 50 12.36 -17.89 4.17
CA GLY A 50 12.69 -18.72 3.02
C GLY A 50 11.55 -19.67 2.66
N THR A 51 11.31 -19.82 1.36
CA THR A 51 10.55 -20.94 0.81
C THR A 51 11.37 -22.22 1.06
N GLU A 52 10.87 -23.10 1.93
CA GLU A 52 11.41 -24.45 2.06
C GLU A 52 11.18 -25.23 0.76
N GLY A 53 12.22 -25.94 0.29
CA GLY A 53 12.07 -27.10 -0.61
C GLY A 53 12.81 -27.03 -1.94
N GLY A 54 14.08 -27.47 -1.94
CA GLY A 54 14.79 -27.89 -3.16
C GLY A 54 16.30 -28.08 -2.92
N PRO A 55 16.91 -29.24 -3.25
CA PRO A 55 18.32 -29.47 -2.98
C PRO A 55 19.22 -28.67 -3.94
N PRO A 56 20.46 -28.35 -3.54
CA PRO A 56 21.36 -27.55 -4.36
C PRO A 56 21.89 -28.35 -5.54
N VAL A 57 21.70 -27.84 -6.76
CA VAL A 57 22.45 -28.30 -7.94
C VAL A 57 23.77 -27.53 -7.98
N THR A 58 24.85 -28.23 -7.64
CA THR A 58 26.22 -27.77 -7.88
C THR A 58 26.60 -28.00 -9.35
N ALA A 59 27.07 -26.96 -10.06
CA ALA A 59 27.91 -27.15 -11.24
C ALA A 59 28.87 -25.95 -11.45
N ARG A 60 30.12 -26.12 -11.00
CA ARG A 60 31.32 -25.68 -11.75
C ARG A 60 31.33 -26.52 -13.05
N GLY A 61 31.78 -26.11 -14.23
CA GLY A 61 32.58 -24.99 -14.69
C GLY A 61 33.35 -25.51 -15.92
N SER A 62 33.63 -24.62 -16.87
CA SER A 62 34.58 -24.74 -18.00
C SER A 62 34.24 -25.63 -19.21
N GLY A 63 34.53 -25.10 -20.41
CA GLY A 63 34.56 -25.87 -21.66
C GLY A 63 34.24 -25.05 -22.92
N SER A 64 35.23 -24.35 -23.44
CA SER A 64 35.24 -23.71 -24.77
C SER A 64 35.12 -24.72 -25.93
N ALA A 65 34.43 -24.37 -27.02
CA ALA A 65 34.89 -24.56 -28.41
C ALA A 65 33.84 -24.14 -29.46
N THR A 66 34.21 -23.13 -30.23
CA THR A 66 34.07 -22.92 -31.69
C THR A 66 33.10 -23.77 -32.55
N ALA A 67 32.25 -23.00 -33.26
CA ALA A 67 32.08 -22.97 -34.72
C ALA A 67 31.27 -24.05 -35.48
N ALA A 68 30.68 -23.53 -36.58
CA ALA A 68 30.27 -24.19 -37.83
C ALA A 68 28.77 -24.57 -38.01
N THR A 69 28.06 -23.61 -38.61
CA THR A 69 27.35 -23.74 -39.91
C THR A 69 26.35 -24.89 -40.15
N SER A 70 25.11 -24.45 -40.36
CA SER A 70 24.32 -24.61 -41.60
C SER A 70 23.19 -25.64 -41.68
N ARG A 71 22.07 -25.10 -42.20
CA ARG A 71 21.13 -25.64 -43.21
C ARG A 71 19.96 -26.55 -42.78
N THR A 72 18.78 -25.91 -42.83
CA THR A 72 17.59 -26.23 -43.65
C THR A 72 17.03 -27.65 -43.70
N ALA A 73 15.76 -27.82 -43.29
CA ALA A 73 14.59 -28.30 -44.08
C ALA A 73 13.43 -28.54 -43.09
N ARG A 74 12.30 -27.81 -43.14
CA ARG A 74 11.09 -27.95 -43.98
C ARG A 74 10.35 -29.30 -43.91
N ALA A 75 9.03 -29.16 -43.74
CA ALA A 75 7.91 -30.07 -44.04
C ALA A 75 7.63 -31.18 -43.00
N ALA A 76 6.39 -31.59 -42.70
CA ALA A 76 5.05 -31.11 -43.00
C ALA A 76 4.05 -31.90 -42.12
N CYS A 77 2.84 -31.36 -41.92
CA CYS A 77 1.67 -32.04 -41.37
C CYS A 77 1.32 -33.34 -42.15
N PRO A 78 0.40 -34.15 -41.58
CA PRO A 78 -0.93 -34.12 -42.16
C PRO A 78 -2.08 -34.05 -41.13
N ARG A 79 -3.15 -33.38 -41.57
CA ARG A 79 -4.51 -33.41 -41.02
C ARG A 79 -5.20 -34.70 -41.46
N THR A 80 -6.11 -35.23 -40.64
CA THR A 80 -7.50 -35.56 -41.05
C THR A 80 -8.39 -35.82 -39.82
N ARG A 81 -9.57 -35.17 -39.83
CA ARG A 81 -10.79 -35.31 -39.00
C ARG A 81 -11.86 -36.01 -39.90
N PRO A 82 -13.17 -36.14 -39.55
CA PRO A 82 -13.91 -36.45 -38.31
C PRO A 82 -15.14 -37.40 -38.53
N ALA A 83 -15.91 -37.74 -37.48
CA ALA A 83 -17.37 -38.02 -37.48
C ALA A 83 -17.86 -38.16 -36.00
N SER A 84 -18.74 -37.32 -35.42
CA SER A 84 -20.24 -37.26 -35.44
C SER A 84 -20.92 -38.63 -35.16
N ARG A 85 -21.82 -38.86 -34.18
CA ARG A 85 -23.16 -38.27 -33.87
C ARG A 85 -23.64 -38.75 -32.47
N SER A 86 -24.18 -37.88 -31.60
CA SER A 86 -25.59 -37.70 -31.15
C SER A 86 -26.34 -38.86 -30.46
N SER A 87 -26.82 -38.64 -29.22
CA SER A 87 -28.24 -38.72 -28.76
C SER A 87 -28.37 -39.00 -27.25
N SER A 88 -29.36 -38.37 -26.62
CA SER A 88 -29.87 -38.51 -25.24
C SER A 88 -31.33 -39.06 -25.29
N PRO A 89 -32.16 -39.06 -24.22
CA PRO A 89 -32.08 -39.60 -22.85
C PRO A 89 -33.23 -40.60 -22.53
N THR A 90 -33.31 -41.20 -21.33
CA THR A 90 -34.48 -41.83 -20.62
C THR A 90 -33.93 -42.79 -19.54
N ASP A 91 -34.56 -43.18 -18.43
CA ASP A 91 -35.68 -42.70 -17.62
C ASP A 91 -35.53 -43.38 -16.23
N SER A 92 -36.30 -42.85 -15.28
CA SER A 92 -36.48 -43.24 -13.87
C SER A 92 -36.69 -44.73 -13.53
N GLN A 93 -36.26 -45.14 -12.32
CA GLN A 93 -37.15 -45.83 -11.35
C GLN A 93 -36.54 -45.94 -9.94
N ALA A 94 -37.43 -45.80 -8.96
CA ALA A 94 -37.20 -45.75 -7.52
C ALA A 94 -37.36 -47.14 -6.88
N HIS A 95 -36.62 -47.40 -5.79
CA HIS A 95 -37.06 -48.31 -4.73
C HIS A 95 -36.65 -47.77 -3.35
N ALA A 96 -37.63 -47.72 -2.46
CA ALA A 96 -37.54 -47.23 -1.09
C ALA A 96 -37.52 -48.38 -0.07
N LYS A 97 -37.07 -48.01 1.15
CA LYS A 97 -37.13 -48.72 2.46
C LYS A 97 -35.95 -49.69 2.65
N THR A 98 -35.13 -49.57 3.69
CA THR A 98 -35.50 -49.54 5.13
C THR A 98 -34.47 -48.80 6.01
N ALA A 99 -34.97 -48.09 7.03
CA ALA A 99 -34.19 -47.40 8.06
C ALA A 99 -33.42 -48.38 8.98
N SER A 100 -32.17 -48.04 9.30
CA SER A 100 -31.44 -48.65 10.42
C SER A 100 -30.87 -47.54 11.32
N ALA A 101 -31.13 -47.67 12.62
CA ALA A 101 -30.74 -46.73 13.67
C ALA A 101 -29.22 -46.59 13.80
N PRO A 102 -28.68 -45.42 14.22
CA PRO A 102 -27.26 -45.26 14.39
C PRO A 102 -26.80 -45.96 15.68
N ARG A 103 -25.91 -46.95 15.51
CA ARG A 103 -25.16 -47.58 16.61
C ARG A 103 -24.30 -46.53 17.30
N ARG A 104 -24.53 -46.33 18.61
CA ARG A 104 -23.60 -45.66 19.53
C ARG A 104 -22.24 -46.35 19.45
N ARG A 105 -21.18 -45.61 19.14
CA ARG A 105 -19.80 -46.01 19.42
C ARG A 105 -19.40 -45.48 20.80
N PRO A 106 -18.65 -46.28 21.60
CA PRO A 106 -18.27 -45.92 22.96
C PRO A 106 -17.20 -44.83 22.94
N GLY A 107 -17.25 -43.98 23.96
CA GLY A 107 -16.33 -42.86 24.13
C GLY A 107 -14.94 -43.26 24.60
N GLY A 108 -14.05 -42.27 24.53
CA GLY A 108 -12.80 -42.23 25.28
C GLY A 108 -11.54 -42.39 24.44
N GLU A 109 -11.03 -41.28 23.89
CA GLU A 109 -9.66 -40.90 24.20
C GLU A 109 -9.55 -39.38 24.12
N ALA A 110 -9.24 -38.79 25.27
CA ALA A 110 -9.08 -37.36 25.46
C ALA A 110 -7.94 -36.87 24.58
N ALA A 111 -8.25 -35.98 23.64
CA ALA A 111 -7.23 -35.09 23.10
C ALA A 111 -6.68 -34.31 24.28
N ALA A 112 -5.38 -34.50 24.55
CA ALA A 112 -4.65 -33.88 25.63
C ALA A 112 -5.02 -32.40 25.78
N ASP A 113 -5.53 -32.04 26.96
CA ASP A 113 -5.58 -30.67 27.45
C ASP A 113 -4.16 -30.12 27.46
N SER A 114 -3.80 -29.43 26.38
CA SER A 114 -2.56 -28.68 26.34
C SER A 114 -2.70 -27.53 27.35
N PRO A 115 -1.84 -27.41 28.39
CA PRO A 115 -1.90 -26.32 29.37
C PRO A 115 -1.69 -24.94 28.74
N MET A 116 -1.33 -24.90 27.46
CA MET A 116 -1.25 -23.71 26.62
C MET A 116 -2.61 -23.13 26.22
N GLY A 117 -3.69 -23.94 26.15
CA GLY A 117 -5.01 -23.48 25.70
C GLY A 117 -5.60 -22.34 26.55
N PRO A 118 -5.65 -22.46 27.89
CA PRO A 118 -6.10 -21.40 28.78
C PRO A 118 -5.19 -20.17 28.77
N LEU A 119 -3.89 -20.36 28.60
CA LEU A 119 -2.87 -19.30 28.60
C LEU A 119 -2.92 -18.48 27.30
N VAL A 120 -3.11 -19.15 26.16
CA VAL A 120 -3.38 -18.53 24.85
C VAL A 120 -4.73 -17.81 24.86
N GLY A 121 -5.76 -18.40 25.47
CA GLY A 121 -7.07 -17.76 25.64
C GLY A 121 -7.01 -16.50 26.53
N ALA A 122 -6.26 -16.55 27.63
CA ALA A 122 -6.05 -15.41 28.52
C ALA A 122 -5.25 -14.29 27.84
N LEU A 123 -4.19 -14.64 27.11
CA LEU A 123 -3.39 -13.69 26.35
C LEU A 123 -4.19 -13.04 25.22
N ALA A 124 -5.00 -13.81 24.48
CA ALA A 124 -5.86 -13.26 23.43
C ALA A 124 -6.92 -12.30 23.99
N ARG A 125 -7.52 -12.63 25.14
CA ARG A 125 -8.46 -11.73 25.84
C ARG A 125 -7.77 -10.48 26.37
N TRP A 126 -6.55 -10.61 26.89
CA TRP A 126 -5.77 -9.47 27.34
C TRP A 126 -5.40 -8.55 26.17
N ILE A 127 -4.91 -9.11 25.05
CA ILE A 127 -4.62 -8.33 23.83
C ILE A 127 -5.89 -7.66 23.31
N HIS A 128 -7.02 -8.36 23.25
CA HIS A 128 -8.30 -7.79 22.82
C HIS A 128 -8.76 -6.63 23.71
N TRP A 129 -8.53 -6.72 25.02
CA TRP A 129 -8.83 -5.64 25.96
C TRP A 129 -7.82 -4.49 25.89
N ALA A 130 -6.54 -4.80 25.72
CA ALA A 130 -5.45 -3.81 25.71
C ALA A 130 -5.29 -3.08 24.36
N VAL A 131 -5.76 -3.68 23.26
CA VAL A 131 -5.69 -3.16 21.89
C VAL A 131 -7.12 -2.97 21.38
N PRO A 132 -7.76 -1.82 21.66
CA PRO A 132 -9.08 -1.53 21.13
C PRO A 132 -9.06 -1.54 19.59
N PRO A 133 -10.16 -1.98 18.94
CA PRO A 133 -10.27 -1.87 17.50
C PRO A 133 -10.24 -0.39 17.08
N PRO A 134 -9.77 -0.10 15.86
CA PRO A 134 -9.84 1.25 15.32
C PRO A 134 -11.29 1.74 15.24
N PRO A 135 -11.51 3.07 15.32
CA PRO A 135 -12.83 3.63 15.14
C PRO A 135 -13.35 3.31 13.72
N PRO A 136 -14.66 3.10 13.54
CA PRO A 136 -15.22 2.89 12.22
C PRO A 136 -14.96 4.11 11.32
N PRO A 137 -14.76 3.90 10.00
CA PRO A 137 -14.50 4.99 9.10
C PRO A 137 -15.70 5.94 9.01
N ARG A 138 -15.41 7.24 8.93
CA ARG A 138 -16.44 8.28 8.74
C ARG A 138 -16.78 8.41 7.25
N VAL A 139 -17.48 7.42 6.71
CA VAL A 139 -17.78 7.31 5.27
C VAL A 139 -18.51 8.55 4.76
N CYS A 140 -17.99 9.17 3.70
CA CYS A 140 -18.56 10.38 3.13
C CYS A 140 -20.00 10.16 2.62
N GLY A 141 -20.90 11.08 2.97
CA GLY A 141 -22.32 11.03 2.58
C GLY A 141 -23.20 10.15 3.48
N THR A 142 -22.64 9.52 4.52
CA THR A 142 -23.42 8.80 5.54
C THR A 142 -23.76 9.70 6.74
N PRO A 143 -24.77 9.37 7.57
CA PRO A 143 -25.05 10.13 8.79
C PRO A 143 -23.82 10.26 9.69
N GLY A 144 -23.37 11.49 9.98
CA GLY A 144 -22.17 11.79 10.78
C GLY A 144 -20.84 11.77 10.00
N GLY A 145 -20.86 11.34 8.73
CA GLY A 145 -19.74 11.43 7.81
C GLY A 145 -19.58 12.82 7.17
N PRO A 146 -18.41 13.14 6.58
CA PRO A 146 -18.23 14.34 5.78
C PRO A 146 -19.17 14.37 4.55
N PRO A 147 -19.48 15.55 4.00
CA PRO A 147 -20.30 15.63 2.79
C PRO A 147 -19.56 15.08 1.56
N VAL A 148 -20.34 14.70 0.56
CA VAL A 148 -19.82 14.39 -0.78
C VAL A 148 -20.00 15.64 -1.63
N THR A 149 -18.91 16.11 -2.22
CA THR A 149 -18.81 17.29 -3.07
C THR A 149 -18.15 17.00 -4.42
N ALA A 150 -17.39 15.91 -4.52
CA ALA A 150 -16.73 15.46 -5.73
C ALA A 150 -17.68 14.68 -6.65
N PRO A 151 -17.45 14.68 -7.97
CA PRO A 151 -18.03 13.65 -8.82
C PRO A 151 -17.51 12.28 -8.41
N ARG A 152 -18.39 11.27 -8.46
CA ARG A 152 -18.06 9.89 -8.10
C ARG A 152 -18.61 8.91 -9.12
N VAL A 153 -17.89 7.82 -9.34
CA VAL A 153 -18.39 6.64 -10.06
C VAL A 153 -18.69 5.53 -9.07
N ARG A 154 -19.70 4.71 -9.37
CA ARG A 154 -20.02 3.51 -8.59
C ARG A 154 -19.33 2.29 -9.19
N LEU A 155 -18.61 1.55 -8.37
CA LEU A 155 -17.93 0.30 -8.72
C LEU A 155 -18.90 -0.90 -8.65
N ARG A 156 -18.47 -2.03 -9.21
CA ARG A 156 -19.25 -3.29 -9.24
C ARG A 156 -19.56 -3.82 -7.84
N ASP A 157 -18.67 -3.60 -6.88
CA ASP A 157 -18.85 -4.00 -5.48
C ASP A 157 -19.73 -3.02 -4.67
N GLY A 158 -20.22 -1.96 -5.31
CA GLY A 158 -21.10 -0.96 -4.72
C GLY A 158 -20.41 0.24 -4.09
N ARG A 159 -19.07 0.22 -3.93
CA ARG A 159 -18.29 1.38 -3.49
C ARG A 159 -18.33 2.50 -4.51
N HIS A 160 -18.09 3.72 -4.06
CA HIS A 160 -17.88 4.89 -4.91
C HIS A 160 -16.41 5.32 -4.91
N LEU A 161 -15.90 5.70 -6.09
CA LEU A 161 -14.62 6.40 -6.21
C LEU A 161 -14.87 7.86 -6.59
N ALA A 162 -14.37 8.77 -5.78
CA ALA A 162 -14.31 10.19 -6.09
C ALA A 162 -13.12 10.49 -6.99
N TYR A 163 -13.33 11.35 -7.98
CA TYR A 163 -12.32 11.65 -8.99
C TYR A 163 -12.30 13.13 -9.38
N ALA A 164 -11.22 13.53 -10.05
CA ALA A 164 -11.07 14.84 -10.66
C ALA A 164 -10.43 14.69 -12.04
N GLU A 165 -10.96 15.42 -13.01
CA GLU A 165 -10.52 15.40 -14.40
C GLU A 165 -9.63 16.61 -14.68
N SER A 166 -8.63 16.43 -15.55
CA SER A 166 -7.70 17.48 -15.98
C SER A 166 -7.15 17.18 -17.38
N GLY A 167 -6.52 18.16 -18.01
CA GLY A 167 -6.05 18.07 -19.39
C GLY A 167 -7.15 18.39 -20.40
N VAL A 168 -7.05 17.84 -21.61
CA VAL A 168 -8.05 18.07 -22.67
C VAL A 168 -9.37 17.37 -22.37
N ARG A 169 -10.44 17.75 -23.08
CA ARG A 169 -11.72 17.05 -22.99
C ARG A 169 -11.56 15.57 -23.39
N LYS A 170 -12.24 14.68 -22.67
CA LYS A 170 -12.14 13.23 -22.85
C LYS A 170 -12.45 12.77 -24.28
N GLU A 171 -13.40 13.42 -24.94
CA GLU A 171 -13.82 13.16 -26.32
C GLU A 171 -12.75 13.53 -27.36
N ASP A 172 -11.90 14.51 -27.05
CA ASP A 172 -10.83 14.99 -27.94
C ASP A 172 -9.48 14.33 -27.63
N ALA A 173 -9.42 13.53 -26.56
CA ALA A 173 -8.19 12.97 -26.02
C ALA A 173 -7.61 11.86 -26.91
N ARG A 174 -6.32 11.98 -27.21
CA ARG A 174 -5.50 10.91 -27.83
C ARG A 174 -5.02 9.91 -26.78
N PHE A 175 -4.67 10.41 -25.60
CA PHE A 175 -4.18 9.60 -24.50
C PHE A 175 -5.04 9.83 -23.25
N LYS A 176 -5.47 8.75 -22.61
CA LYS A 176 -6.32 8.79 -21.41
C LYS A 176 -5.56 8.14 -20.27
N VAL A 177 -5.40 8.89 -19.18
CA VAL A 177 -4.53 8.54 -18.07
C VAL A 177 -5.33 8.42 -16.78
N VAL A 178 -5.11 7.33 -16.03
CA VAL A 178 -5.57 7.19 -14.65
C VAL A 178 -4.38 7.42 -13.71
N LEU A 179 -4.49 8.41 -12.83
CA LEU A 179 -3.44 8.78 -11.88
C LEU A 179 -3.78 8.33 -10.46
N SER A 180 -2.85 7.60 -9.85
CA SER A 180 -2.91 7.15 -8.46
C SER A 180 -1.98 8.00 -7.59
N HIS A 181 -2.57 8.77 -6.67
CA HIS A 181 -1.85 9.75 -5.84
C HIS A 181 -0.99 9.08 -4.75
N GLY A 182 -0.03 9.83 -4.22
CA GLY A 182 0.88 9.39 -3.16
C GLY A 182 0.24 9.34 -1.77
N PHE A 183 1.09 9.09 -0.77
CA PHE A 183 0.69 9.20 0.63
C PHE A 183 0.37 10.67 0.95
N THR A 184 -0.65 10.92 1.79
CA THR A 184 -1.21 12.26 2.07
C THR A 184 -1.88 12.98 0.88
N GLY A 185 -1.89 12.36 -0.30
CA GLY A 185 -2.47 12.91 -1.52
C GLY A 185 -3.98 12.79 -1.62
N SER A 186 -4.52 13.15 -2.78
CA SER A 186 -5.94 13.04 -3.14
C SER A 186 -6.10 12.98 -4.66
N ARG A 187 -7.35 12.87 -5.14
CA ARG A 187 -7.76 13.03 -6.55
C ARG A 187 -7.25 14.30 -7.21
N LEU A 188 -6.90 15.32 -6.43
CA LEU A 188 -6.42 16.62 -6.90
C LEU A 188 -4.92 16.65 -7.21
N ASP A 189 -4.18 15.58 -6.92
CA ASP A 189 -2.78 15.48 -7.29
C ASP A 189 -2.62 15.28 -8.79
N SER A 190 -1.55 15.83 -9.37
CA SER A 190 -1.24 15.72 -10.79
C SER A 190 0.27 15.67 -11.02
N THR A 191 0.69 15.38 -12.25
CA THR A 191 2.10 15.50 -12.66
C THR A 191 2.60 16.94 -12.69
N ARG A 192 1.69 17.92 -12.58
CA ARG A 192 1.93 19.37 -12.74
C ARG A 192 2.61 19.73 -14.06
N ALA A 193 2.26 19.04 -15.15
CA ALA A 193 2.58 19.49 -16.48
C ALA A 193 1.86 20.81 -16.82
N ALA A 194 2.47 21.63 -17.67
CA ALA A 194 1.85 22.83 -18.21
C ALA A 194 0.60 22.45 -19.04
N PRO A 195 -0.52 23.18 -18.91
CA PRO A 195 -1.74 22.89 -19.66
C PRO A 195 -1.50 22.78 -21.17
N GLU A 196 -0.64 23.63 -21.72
CA GLU A 196 -0.29 23.69 -23.14
C GLU A 196 0.36 22.38 -23.61
N VAL A 197 1.14 21.71 -22.75
CA VAL A 197 1.76 20.42 -23.07
C VAL A 197 0.73 19.30 -23.08
N ALA A 198 -0.21 19.31 -22.13
CA ALA A 198 -1.32 18.36 -22.13
C ALA A 198 -2.23 18.56 -23.36
N GLU A 199 -2.47 19.81 -23.77
CA GLU A 199 -3.21 20.15 -24.98
C GLU A 199 -2.49 19.71 -26.26
N GLU A 200 -1.21 20.07 -26.39
CA GLU A 200 -0.36 19.68 -27.52
C GLU A 200 -0.35 18.17 -27.71
N LEU A 201 -0.20 17.41 -26.61
CA LEU A 201 -0.15 15.94 -26.62
C LEU A 201 -1.53 15.28 -26.68
N GLY A 202 -2.62 16.02 -26.44
CA GLY A 202 -3.99 15.48 -26.39
C GLY A 202 -4.20 14.54 -25.20
N VAL A 203 -3.68 14.90 -24.03
CA VAL A 203 -3.73 14.10 -22.80
C VAL A 203 -4.94 14.49 -21.95
N TYR A 204 -5.82 13.53 -21.72
CA TYR A 204 -6.83 13.56 -20.68
C TYR A 204 -6.33 12.78 -19.47
N MET A 205 -6.50 13.33 -18.27
CA MET A 205 -6.08 12.69 -17.03
C MET A 205 -7.18 12.73 -15.99
N VAL A 206 -7.40 11.58 -15.35
CA VAL A 206 -8.29 11.45 -14.20
C VAL A 206 -7.48 10.99 -12.98
N GLY A 207 -7.44 11.83 -11.95
CA GLY A 207 -6.97 11.46 -10.62
C GLY A 207 -8.16 10.98 -9.78
N PHE A 208 -7.95 10.03 -8.88
CA PHE A 208 -9.01 9.53 -7.99
C PHE A 208 -8.53 9.43 -6.56
N ASP A 209 -9.44 9.64 -5.61
CA ASP A 209 -9.17 9.36 -4.21
C ASP A 209 -9.08 7.84 -4.06
N ARG A 210 -7.95 7.32 -3.59
CA ARG A 210 -7.80 5.87 -3.35
C ARG A 210 -8.80 5.42 -2.27
N ALA A 211 -9.14 4.13 -2.21
CA ALA A 211 -10.15 3.63 -1.25
C ALA A 211 -9.93 4.18 0.18
N GLY A 212 -10.94 4.79 0.80
CA GLY A 212 -10.83 5.38 2.14
C GLY A 212 -10.11 6.73 2.25
N TYR A 213 -9.51 7.23 1.16
CA TYR A 213 -9.04 8.62 1.07
C TYR A 213 -10.15 9.53 0.58
N GLY A 214 -10.08 10.81 0.96
CA GLY A 214 -10.96 11.84 0.44
C GLY A 214 -12.41 11.39 0.49
N GLU A 215 -13.08 11.40 -0.66
CA GLU A 215 -14.51 11.09 -0.77
C GLU A 215 -14.82 9.71 -1.39
N SER A 216 -13.78 8.87 -1.56
CA SER A 216 -13.94 7.49 -2.02
C SER A 216 -14.28 6.54 -0.88
N ASP A 217 -15.23 5.65 -1.10
CA ASP A 217 -15.66 4.70 -0.08
C ASP A 217 -14.48 3.80 0.36
N PRO A 218 -14.40 3.45 1.66
CA PRO A 218 -13.43 2.48 2.16
C PRO A 218 -13.59 1.12 1.50
N ASN A 219 -12.49 0.39 1.35
CA ASN A 219 -12.51 -1.01 0.95
C ASN A 219 -12.06 -1.86 2.14
N PRO A 220 -12.93 -2.65 2.79
CA PRO A 220 -12.54 -3.54 3.89
C PRO A 220 -11.47 -4.57 3.48
N ASN A 221 -11.48 -5.01 2.23
CA ASN A 221 -10.56 -6.00 1.66
C ASN A 221 -9.44 -5.35 0.82
N ARG A 222 -9.06 -4.11 1.17
CA ARG A 222 -8.03 -3.34 0.46
C ARG A 222 -6.75 -4.14 0.27
N SER A 223 -6.26 -4.17 -0.96
CA SER A 223 -5.05 -4.85 -1.38
C SER A 223 -4.44 -4.16 -2.59
N VAL A 224 -3.24 -4.56 -2.97
CA VAL A 224 -2.60 -4.12 -4.22
C VAL A 224 -3.45 -4.51 -5.44
N LYS A 225 -4.08 -5.69 -5.39
CA LYS A 225 -4.98 -6.16 -6.44
C LYS A 225 -6.22 -5.28 -6.53
N SER A 226 -6.88 -4.99 -5.41
CA SER A 226 -8.06 -4.12 -5.43
C SER A 226 -7.73 -2.71 -5.91
N ALA A 227 -6.55 -2.17 -5.58
CA ALA A 227 -6.13 -0.86 -6.06
C ALA A 227 -5.96 -0.82 -7.58
N ALA A 228 -5.48 -1.91 -8.19
CA ALA A 228 -5.41 -2.05 -9.65
C ALA A 228 -6.81 -2.16 -10.29
N LEU A 229 -7.70 -2.95 -9.68
CA LEU A 229 -9.08 -3.10 -10.16
C LEU A 229 -9.87 -1.80 -10.01
N ASP A 230 -9.64 -1.02 -8.95
CA ASP A 230 -10.23 0.32 -8.78
C ASP A 230 -9.87 1.24 -9.97
N MET A 231 -8.63 1.16 -10.48
CA MET A 231 -8.23 1.90 -11.68
C MET A 231 -8.91 1.40 -12.95
N GLU A 232 -9.05 0.08 -13.11
CA GLU A 232 -9.76 -0.51 -14.25
C GLU A 232 -11.24 -0.12 -14.25
N GLU A 233 -11.92 -0.25 -13.12
CA GLU A 233 -13.35 0.04 -13.00
C GLU A 233 -13.64 1.53 -13.11
N LEU A 234 -12.75 2.40 -12.61
CA LEU A 234 -12.82 3.83 -12.87
C LEU A 234 -12.72 4.13 -14.38
N ALA A 235 -11.76 3.51 -15.06
CA ALA A 235 -11.58 3.68 -16.49
C ALA A 235 -12.81 3.19 -17.30
N ASP A 236 -13.39 2.05 -16.90
CA ASP A 236 -14.61 1.51 -17.50
C ASP A 236 -15.80 2.45 -17.29
N ALA A 237 -16.03 2.90 -16.05
CA ALA A 237 -17.15 3.76 -15.69
C ALA A 237 -17.11 5.12 -16.41
N LEU A 238 -15.90 5.64 -16.66
CA LEU A 238 -15.70 6.89 -17.41
C LEU A 238 -15.61 6.68 -18.92
N GLY A 239 -15.63 5.45 -19.43
CA GLY A 239 -15.54 5.17 -20.85
C GLY A 239 -14.18 5.54 -21.45
N LEU A 240 -13.08 5.25 -20.75
CA LEU A 240 -11.74 5.54 -21.24
C LEU A 240 -11.31 4.63 -22.40
N GLY A 241 -12.01 3.50 -22.58
CA GLY A 241 -11.80 2.57 -23.68
C GLY A 241 -11.08 1.29 -23.24
N PRO A 242 -10.71 0.43 -24.21
CA PRO A 242 -10.17 -0.90 -23.90
C PRO A 242 -8.79 -0.84 -23.25
N LYS A 243 -7.99 0.19 -23.54
CA LYS A 243 -6.69 0.44 -22.92
C LYS A 243 -6.54 1.90 -22.49
N PHE A 244 -5.81 2.11 -21.40
CA PHE A 244 -5.51 3.42 -20.85
C PHE A 244 -4.10 3.42 -20.24
N TYR A 245 -3.57 4.62 -19.97
CA TYR A 245 -2.26 4.80 -19.35
C TYR A 245 -2.41 4.96 -17.85
N VAL A 246 -1.39 4.55 -17.11
CA VAL A 246 -1.39 4.59 -15.65
C VAL A 246 -0.20 5.38 -15.13
N ILE A 247 -0.45 6.30 -14.18
CA ILE A 247 0.61 7.05 -13.49
C ILE A 247 0.45 6.83 -11.99
N GLY A 248 1.54 6.44 -11.32
CA GLY A 248 1.60 6.31 -9.87
C GLY A 248 2.61 7.29 -9.30
N ILE A 249 2.21 8.04 -8.27
CA ILE A 249 3.11 8.93 -7.55
C ILE A 249 3.39 8.34 -6.18
N SER A 250 4.66 8.19 -5.83
CA SER A 250 5.09 7.71 -4.51
C SER A 250 4.38 6.41 -4.15
N LEU A 251 3.66 6.37 -3.02
CA LEU A 251 2.89 5.21 -2.59
C LEU A 251 1.85 4.78 -3.63
N GLY A 252 1.26 5.68 -4.41
CA GLY A 252 0.30 5.36 -5.49
C GLY A 252 0.86 4.42 -6.56
N SER A 253 2.18 4.28 -6.65
CA SER A 253 2.86 3.33 -7.53
C SER A 253 2.54 1.87 -7.20
N HIS A 254 2.06 1.54 -5.99
CA HIS A 254 1.58 0.18 -5.70
C HIS A 254 0.42 -0.22 -6.61
N ALA A 255 -0.48 0.71 -6.94
CA ALA A 255 -1.59 0.46 -7.85
C ALA A 255 -1.08 0.23 -9.28
N VAL A 256 0.01 0.90 -9.69
CA VAL A 256 0.66 0.67 -10.99
C VAL A 256 1.32 -0.70 -11.06
N TRP A 257 2.07 -1.12 -10.02
CA TRP A 257 2.60 -2.48 -9.94
C TRP A 257 1.48 -3.52 -9.98
N GLY A 258 0.38 -3.26 -9.27
CA GLY A 258 -0.83 -4.07 -9.34
C GLY A 258 -1.43 -4.10 -10.76
N ALA A 259 -1.48 -2.98 -11.45
CA ALA A 259 -2.03 -2.88 -12.81
C ALA A 259 -1.22 -3.73 -13.80
N LEU A 260 0.11 -3.64 -13.73
CA LEU A 260 1.03 -4.46 -14.53
C LEU A 260 0.89 -5.97 -14.22
N LYS A 261 0.49 -6.33 -13.00
CA LYS A 261 0.28 -7.73 -12.60
C LYS A 261 -1.09 -8.27 -13.00
N TYR A 262 -2.16 -7.54 -12.72
CA TYR A 262 -3.53 -8.06 -12.72
C TYR A 262 -4.37 -7.65 -13.91
N ILE A 263 -4.06 -6.50 -14.53
CA ILE A 263 -4.76 -5.98 -15.71
C ILE A 263 -3.79 -5.56 -16.82
N PRO A 264 -2.70 -6.33 -17.11
CA PRO A 264 -1.68 -5.90 -18.08
C PRO A 264 -2.24 -5.61 -19.47
N ASP A 265 -3.32 -6.30 -19.85
CA ASP A 265 -3.97 -6.11 -21.15
C ASP A 265 -4.71 -4.76 -21.27
N ARG A 266 -5.07 -4.14 -20.14
CA ARG A 266 -5.70 -2.82 -20.06
C ARG A 266 -4.69 -1.67 -20.06
N VAL A 267 -3.41 -1.95 -19.78
CA VAL A 267 -2.39 -0.91 -19.64
C VAL A 267 -1.72 -0.64 -20.99
N ALA A 268 -1.90 0.57 -21.52
CA ALA A 268 -1.26 1.04 -22.75
C ALA A 268 0.19 1.51 -22.51
N GLY A 269 0.49 1.96 -21.29
CA GLY A 269 1.80 2.40 -20.83
C GLY A 269 1.73 2.83 -19.37
N ALA A 270 2.85 2.76 -18.66
CA ALA A 270 2.91 3.05 -17.23
C ALA A 270 4.06 4.01 -16.88
N ALA A 271 3.80 4.90 -15.93
CA ALA A 271 4.81 5.72 -15.29
C ALA A 271 4.71 5.68 -13.76
N MET A 272 5.86 5.67 -13.10
CA MET A 272 5.97 5.78 -11.65
C MET A 272 6.93 6.91 -11.29
N MET A 273 6.53 7.75 -10.36
CA MET A 273 7.33 8.89 -9.88
C MET A 273 7.66 8.68 -8.41
N ALA A 274 8.94 8.55 -8.09
CA ALA A 274 9.47 8.25 -6.75
C ALA A 274 8.78 7.05 -6.04
N PRO A 275 8.61 5.88 -6.71
CA PRO A 275 7.78 4.79 -6.19
C PRO A 275 8.24 4.26 -4.84
N VAL A 276 7.32 4.06 -3.90
CA VAL A 276 7.65 3.44 -2.60
C VAL A 276 8.05 1.97 -2.79
N VAL A 277 9.06 1.53 -2.04
CA VAL A 277 9.53 0.14 -2.00
C VAL A 277 9.06 -0.56 -0.73
N ASN A 278 8.85 -1.87 -0.84
CA ASN A 278 8.64 -2.72 0.33
C ASN A 278 9.95 -3.50 0.62
N TYR A 279 10.53 -3.25 1.80
CA TYR A 279 11.79 -3.87 2.23
C TYR A 279 11.74 -5.40 2.37
N TRP A 280 10.54 -5.99 2.38
CA TRP A 280 10.32 -7.43 2.47
C TRP A 280 10.03 -8.09 1.12
N TRP A 281 10.17 -7.39 -0.01
CA TRP A 281 10.10 -8.03 -1.33
C TRP A 281 11.28 -9.01 -1.51
N PRO A 282 11.02 -10.31 -1.78
CA PRO A 282 12.06 -11.36 -1.82
C PRO A 282 13.09 -11.20 -2.94
N GLY A 283 12.81 -10.40 -3.96
CA GLY A 283 13.70 -10.11 -5.07
C GLY A 283 14.87 -9.21 -4.69
N PHE A 284 14.77 -8.49 -3.56
CA PHE A 284 15.91 -7.75 -3.01
C PHE A 284 16.86 -8.69 -2.25
N PRO A 285 18.18 -8.50 -2.37
CA PRO A 285 19.14 -9.15 -1.48
C PRO A 285 18.82 -8.75 -0.04
N ALA A 286 18.71 -9.73 0.85
CA ALA A 286 18.31 -9.49 2.24
C ALA A 286 19.24 -8.48 2.95
N GLU A 287 20.55 -8.57 2.70
CA GLU A 287 21.55 -7.64 3.27
C GLU A 287 21.37 -6.21 2.75
N LEU A 288 21.07 -6.04 1.45
CA LEU A 288 20.84 -4.71 0.86
C LEU A 288 19.56 -4.09 1.42
N ALA A 289 18.46 -4.85 1.45
CA ALA A 289 17.20 -4.38 2.01
C ALA A 289 17.36 -4.02 3.49
N ALA A 290 18.11 -4.84 4.25
CA ALA A 290 18.44 -4.61 5.65
C ALA A 290 19.25 -3.32 5.88
N GLU A 291 20.31 -3.12 5.11
CA GLU A 291 21.17 -1.94 5.21
C GLU A 291 20.39 -0.65 4.92
N VAL A 292 19.59 -0.66 3.85
CA VAL A 292 18.81 0.52 3.45
C VAL A 292 17.66 0.80 4.44
N TYR A 293 17.02 -0.24 4.95
CA TYR A 293 16.00 -0.13 6.01
C TYR A 293 16.59 0.45 7.30
N ALA A 294 17.80 0.02 7.70
CA ALA A 294 18.44 0.49 8.93
C ALA A 294 18.80 1.98 8.90
N LYS A 295 18.85 2.60 7.71
CA LYS A 295 19.07 4.05 7.52
C LYS A 295 17.80 4.89 7.72
N GLN A 296 16.62 4.27 7.81
CA GLN A 296 15.38 4.97 8.11
C GLN A 296 15.38 5.47 9.56
N GLU A 297 14.58 6.49 9.85
CA GLU A 297 14.35 6.92 11.23
C GLU A 297 13.75 5.79 12.07
N VAL A 298 14.14 5.71 13.35
CA VAL A 298 13.73 4.60 14.25
C VAL A 298 12.21 4.45 14.30
N GLY A 299 11.49 5.57 14.29
CA GLY A 299 10.02 5.60 14.24
C GLY A 299 9.43 4.97 12.98
N ASP A 300 10.02 5.25 11.81
CA ASP A 300 9.59 4.64 10.56
C ASP A 300 9.94 3.15 10.53
N GLN A 301 11.13 2.76 10.99
CA GLN A 301 11.49 1.34 11.11
C GLN A 301 10.41 0.56 11.90
N TRP A 302 10.03 1.05 13.08
CA TRP A 302 8.98 0.41 13.87
C TRP A 302 7.61 0.43 13.20
N ALA A 303 7.17 1.58 12.68
CA ALA A 303 5.86 1.69 12.05
C ALA A 303 5.73 0.77 10.83
N LEU A 304 6.77 0.65 10.00
CA LEU A 304 6.81 -0.27 8.87
C LEU A 304 6.80 -1.73 9.32
N ARG A 305 7.55 -2.07 10.37
CA ARG A 305 7.58 -3.43 10.93
C ARG A 305 6.24 -3.86 11.49
N VAL A 306 5.57 -2.99 12.24
CA VAL A 306 4.24 -3.26 12.78
C VAL A 306 3.26 -3.42 11.63
N SER A 307 3.33 -2.56 10.60
CA SER A 307 2.52 -2.69 9.39
C SER A 307 2.70 -4.06 8.70
N HIS A 308 3.93 -4.58 8.65
CA HIS A 308 4.23 -5.85 8.00
C HIS A 308 3.84 -7.07 8.84
N HIS A 309 4.25 -7.11 10.11
CA HIS A 309 4.16 -8.32 10.95
C HIS A 309 2.91 -8.36 11.83
N ALA A 310 2.35 -7.21 12.20
CA ALA A 310 1.21 -7.11 13.09
C ALA A 310 0.25 -5.97 12.67
N PRO A 311 -0.24 -5.95 11.42
CA PRO A 311 -1.06 -4.84 10.91
C PRO A 311 -2.29 -4.56 11.78
N GLY A 312 -2.87 -5.59 12.42
CA GLY A 312 -4.04 -5.45 13.30
C GLY A 312 -3.82 -4.57 14.53
N ILE A 313 -2.57 -4.35 14.97
CA ILE A 313 -2.26 -3.49 16.12
C ILE A 313 -1.69 -2.11 15.71
N LEU A 314 -1.50 -1.85 14.42
CA LEU A 314 -0.84 -0.63 13.94
C LEU A 314 -1.55 0.63 14.41
N HIS A 315 -2.89 0.62 14.42
CA HIS A 315 -3.66 1.77 14.89
C HIS A 315 -3.31 2.13 16.34
N TRP A 316 -3.48 1.17 17.24
CA TRP A 316 -3.15 1.32 18.65
C TRP A 316 -1.70 1.75 18.83
N TRP A 317 -0.75 1.15 18.11
CA TRP A 317 0.66 1.52 18.15
C TRP A 317 0.86 3.01 17.84
N MET A 318 0.25 3.48 16.75
CA MET A 318 0.42 4.85 16.27
C MET A 318 -0.26 5.90 17.16
N GLU A 319 -1.21 5.50 18.01
CA GLU A 319 -1.82 6.37 19.02
C GLU A 319 -0.98 6.53 20.30
N GLN A 320 0.01 5.66 20.52
CA GLN A 320 0.83 5.72 21.73
C GLN A 320 1.91 6.81 21.61
N SER A 321 1.79 7.87 22.40
CA SER A 321 2.80 8.95 22.45
C SER A 321 4.16 8.51 22.97
N TRP A 322 4.23 7.37 23.66
CA TRP A 322 5.45 6.79 24.23
C TRP A 322 6.11 5.75 23.32
N LEU A 323 5.50 5.42 22.17
CA LEU A 323 6.10 4.55 21.16
C LEU A 323 6.69 5.38 20.01
N PRO A 324 7.73 4.87 19.32
CA PRO A 324 8.24 5.49 18.11
C PRO A 324 7.14 5.60 17.03
N THR A 325 6.93 6.81 16.51
CA THR A 325 5.92 7.11 15.49
C THR A 325 6.57 7.34 14.12
N SER A 326 5.84 7.08 13.04
CA SER A 326 6.32 7.35 11.68
C SER A 326 6.53 8.85 11.45
N THR A 327 7.74 9.21 11.00
CA THR A 327 8.07 10.61 10.68
C THR A 327 7.33 11.07 9.44
N VAL A 328 6.97 10.16 8.52
CA VAL A 328 6.15 10.44 7.34
C VAL A 328 4.72 10.81 7.75
N VAL A 329 4.11 10.04 8.67
CA VAL A 329 2.77 10.35 9.22
C VAL A 329 2.77 11.66 10.01
N ALA A 330 3.83 11.90 10.79
CA ALA A 330 4.00 13.14 11.55
C ALA A 330 4.40 14.34 10.68
N ASN A 331 4.80 14.11 9.41
CA ASN A 331 5.36 15.10 8.50
C ASN A 331 6.64 15.77 9.06
N THR A 332 7.48 15.01 9.75
CA THR A 332 8.72 15.46 10.40
C THR A 332 9.99 14.85 9.80
N THR A 333 9.88 14.00 8.77
CA THR A 333 11.03 13.33 8.15
C THR A 333 12.12 14.32 7.73
N TYR A 334 13.38 14.00 8.00
CA TYR A 334 14.49 14.80 7.50
C TYR A 334 14.56 14.74 5.97
N LEU A 335 14.59 15.89 5.30
CA LEU A 335 14.70 15.99 3.84
C LEU A 335 16.08 16.59 3.50
N PRO A 336 17.03 15.78 3.00
CA PRO A 336 18.37 16.27 2.68
C PRO A 336 18.37 17.21 1.47
N ASN A 337 17.47 17.00 0.51
CA ASN A 337 17.32 17.86 -0.66
C ASN A 337 16.74 19.23 -0.26
N LYS A 338 17.44 20.30 -0.67
CA LYS A 338 17.07 21.69 -0.34
C LYS A 338 15.70 22.09 -0.89
N ARG A 339 15.37 21.70 -2.13
CA ARG A 339 14.08 22.06 -2.77
C ARG A 339 12.92 21.38 -2.05
N ASP A 340 13.07 20.12 -1.69
CA ASP A 340 12.07 19.39 -0.93
C ASP A 340 11.82 20.02 0.45
N ALA A 341 12.90 20.37 1.16
CA ALA A 341 12.80 21.05 2.45
C ALA A 341 12.12 22.43 2.33
N GLU A 342 12.46 23.22 1.31
CA GLU A 342 11.81 24.51 1.00
C GLU A 342 10.35 24.34 0.61
N THR A 343 10.04 23.36 -0.24
CA THR A 343 8.68 23.04 -0.67
C THR A 343 7.81 22.68 0.53
N ARG A 344 8.28 21.79 1.42
CA ARG A 344 7.56 21.47 2.66
C ARG A 344 7.35 22.72 3.52
N ARG A 345 8.40 23.53 3.70
CA ARG A 345 8.31 24.76 4.51
C ARG A 345 7.25 25.72 3.97
N ASN A 346 7.24 25.96 2.67
CA ASN A 346 6.30 26.86 2.01
C ASN A 346 4.87 26.33 2.11
N LEU A 347 4.66 25.05 1.78
CA LEU A 347 3.33 24.41 1.88
C LEU A 347 2.83 24.27 3.32
N THR A 348 3.73 24.30 4.32
CA THR A 348 3.36 24.38 5.73
C THR A 348 2.92 25.80 6.08
N ALA A 349 3.71 26.80 5.67
CA ALA A 349 3.46 28.20 5.97
C ALA A 349 2.15 28.74 5.35
N ASP A 350 1.78 28.26 4.15
CA ASP A 350 0.54 28.65 3.47
C ASP A 350 -0.68 27.78 3.85
N GLY A 351 -0.49 26.79 4.73
CA GLY A 351 -1.54 25.87 5.19
C GLY A 351 -1.94 24.78 4.18
N THR A 352 -1.28 24.66 3.03
CA THR A 352 -1.59 23.66 2.01
C THR A 352 -1.41 22.23 2.52
N LEU A 353 -0.34 21.94 3.29
CA LEU A 353 -0.15 20.60 3.85
C LEU A 353 -1.25 20.22 4.83
N GLN A 354 -1.71 21.18 5.63
CA GLN A 354 -2.81 20.95 6.58
C GLN A 354 -4.10 20.62 5.82
N LYS A 355 -4.45 21.40 4.79
CA LYS A 355 -5.62 21.14 3.93
C LYS A 355 -5.53 19.78 3.22
N LYS A 356 -4.35 19.42 2.70
CA LYS A 356 -4.12 18.11 2.07
C LYS A 356 -4.32 16.98 3.08
N ARG A 357 -3.77 17.11 4.28
CA ARG A 357 -3.94 16.13 5.36
C ARG A 357 -5.41 15.98 5.76
N GLU A 358 -6.13 17.09 5.93
CA GLU A 358 -7.56 17.08 6.27
C GLU A 358 -8.38 16.38 5.20
N LEU A 359 -8.19 16.74 3.93
CA LEU A 359 -8.88 16.07 2.82
C LEU A 359 -8.55 14.56 2.78
N ALA A 360 -7.27 14.21 2.86
CA ALA A 360 -6.83 12.82 2.78
C ALA A 360 -7.38 11.97 3.94
N THR A 361 -7.53 12.56 5.14
CA THR A 361 -7.90 11.86 6.39
C THR A 361 -9.31 12.18 6.88
N GLN A 362 -10.17 12.79 6.07
CA GLN A 362 -11.52 13.18 6.51
C GLN A 362 -12.39 12.01 6.96
N GLN A 363 -12.10 10.79 6.47
CA GLN A 363 -12.75 9.54 6.88
C GLN A 363 -12.11 8.89 8.12
N GLY A 364 -11.02 9.47 8.63
CA GLY A 364 -10.22 8.98 9.75
C GLY A 364 -8.80 8.60 9.34
N ILE A 365 -7.81 8.95 10.16
CA ILE A 365 -6.40 8.67 9.88
C ILE A 365 -6.11 7.16 9.76
N HIS A 366 -6.86 6.32 10.48
CA HIS A 366 -6.75 4.88 10.36
C HIS A 366 -7.08 4.41 8.94
N GLU A 367 -8.25 4.79 8.44
CA GLU A 367 -8.77 4.30 7.16
C GLU A 367 -7.93 4.79 5.97
N SER A 368 -7.37 5.99 6.08
CA SER A 368 -6.47 6.53 5.06
C SER A 368 -5.05 6.00 5.26
N TYR A 369 -4.31 6.57 6.23
CA TYR A 369 -2.86 6.44 6.32
C TYR A 369 -2.43 5.06 6.80
N TYR A 370 -3.05 4.55 7.86
CA TYR A 370 -2.59 3.29 8.45
C TYR A 370 -2.96 2.10 7.57
N ARG A 371 -4.15 2.10 6.96
CA ARG A 371 -4.53 1.09 5.97
C ARG A 371 -3.59 1.10 4.75
N ASP A 372 -3.16 2.28 4.29
CA ASP A 372 -2.15 2.39 3.23
C ASP A 372 -0.83 1.73 3.62
N MET A 373 -0.36 1.98 4.85
CA MET A 373 0.87 1.35 5.35
C MET A 373 0.73 -0.17 5.45
N MET A 374 -0.42 -0.67 5.95
CA MET A 374 -0.71 -2.11 6.00
C MET A 374 -0.68 -2.76 4.61
N VAL A 375 -1.20 -2.08 3.58
CA VAL A 375 -1.21 -2.62 2.21
C VAL A 375 0.17 -2.53 1.56
N MET A 376 0.82 -1.37 1.61
CA MET A 376 2.11 -1.15 0.96
C MET A 376 3.21 -2.03 1.56
N PHE A 377 3.29 -2.09 2.89
CA PHE A 377 4.33 -2.81 3.61
C PHE A 377 3.90 -4.21 4.07
N GLY A 378 2.64 -4.60 3.84
CA GLY A 378 2.14 -5.94 4.09
C GLY A 378 2.70 -6.98 3.14
N LYS A 379 2.10 -8.18 3.16
CA LYS A 379 2.49 -9.29 2.31
C LYS A 379 1.78 -9.19 0.96
N TRP A 380 2.55 -9.00 -0.09
CA TRP A 380 2.04 -8.99 -1.47
C TRP A 380 1.96 -10.41 -2.01
N GLU A 381 0.97 -10.68 -2.86
CA GLU A 381 0.84 -11.97 -3.56
C GLU A 381 1.89 -12.17 -4.68
N PHE A 382 2.65 -11.12 -4.99
CA PHE A 382 3.69 -11.13 -6.00
C PHE A 382 4.84 -10.19 -5.62
N ASP A 383 6.00 -10.43 -6.23
CA ASP A 383 7.13 -9.53 -6.20
C ASP A 383 7.22 -8.73 -7.51
N PRO A 384 7.31 -7.39 -7.49
CA PRO A 384 7.52 -6.59 -8.70
C PRO A 384 8.70 -7.06 -9.57
N MET A 385 9.82 -7.49 -8.97
CA MET A 385 11.00 -7.98 -9.66
C MET A 385 10.83 -9.38 -10.28
N SER A 386 9.72 -10.06 -9.99
CA SER A 386 9.35 -11.34 -10.61
C SER A 386 8.41 -11.18 -11.80
N LEU A 387 7.95 -9.95 -12.08
CA LEU A 387 7.02 -9.71 -13.19
C LEU A 387 7.71 -9.95 -14.54
N PRO A 388 7.03 -10.62 -15.49
CA PRO A 388 7.52 -10.69 -16.86
C PRO A 388 7.49 -9.28 -17.49
N LYS A 389 8.27 -9.10 -18.56
CA LYS A 389 8.24 -7.86 -19.34
C LYS A 389 6.79 -7.59 -19.79
N PRO A 390 6.19 -6.43 -19.45
CA PRO A 390 4.84 -6.09 -19.88
C PRO A 390 4.82 -5.76 -21.38
N PRO A 391 3.65 -5.85 -22.03
CA PRO A 391 3.49 -5.53 -23.45
C PRO A 391 3.55 -4.02 -23.74
N CYS A 392 3.66 -3.18 -22.71
CA CYS A 392 3.67 -1.72 -22.78
C CYS A 392 4.99 -1.15 -22.23
N PRO A 393 5.37 0.09 -22.61
CA PRO A 393 6.49 0.78 -21.99
C PRO A 393 6.20 1.10 -20.51
N VAL A 394 7.22 0.96 -19.67
CA VAL A 394 7.16 1.31 -18.24
C VAL A 394 8.31 2.23 -17.91
N HIS A 395 7.99 3.38 -17.34
CA HIS A 395 8.96 4.40 -16.97
C HIS A 395 8.97 4.62 -15.46
N LEU A 396 10.16 4.78 -14.89
CA LEU A 396 10.34 5.01 -13.46
C LEU A 396 11.27 6.21 -13.25
N TRP A 397 10.76 7.27 -12.64
CA TRP A 397 11.55 8.42 -12.24
C TRP A 397 11.91 8.34 -10.77
N GLN A 398 13.18 8.58 -10.44
CA GLN A 398 13.66 8.63 -9.07
C GLN A 398 14.65 9.78 -8.88
N GLY A 399 14.50 10.57 -7.81
CA GLY A 399 15.49 11.56 -7.40
C GLY A 399 16.64 10.89 -6.65
N ASP A 400 17.88 11.29 -6.93
CA ASP A 400 19.08 10.75 -6.28
C ASP A 400 19.29 11.26 -4.84
N GLU A 401 18.63 12.36 -4.47
CA GLU A 401 18.59 12.95 -3.13
C GLU A 401 17.25 12.75 -2.41
N ASP A 402 16.46 11.76 -2.85
CA ASP A 402 15.18 11.40 -2.22
C ASP A 402 15.37 10.94 -0.77
N GLY A 403 14.86 11.75 0.17
CA GLY A 403 14.94 11.50 1.62
C GLY A 403 13.83 10.61 2.18
N LEU A 404 12.82 10.25 1.39
CA LEU A 404 11.70 9.43 1.81
C LEU A 404 11.80 8.00 1.26
N VAL A 405 12.18 7.88 -0.02
CA VAL A 405 12.35 6.60 -0.71
C VAL A 405 13.81 6.48 -1.15
N PRO A 406 14.58 5.55 -0.58
CA PRO A 406 15.99 5.40 -0.93
C PRO A 406 16.20 4.98 -2.39
N VAL A 407 16.90 5.83 -3.16
CA VAL A 407 17.25 5.59 -4.57
C VAL A 407 17.99 4.26 -4.80
N VAL A 408 18.74 3.79 -3.81
CA VAL A 408 19.55 2.56 -3.88
C VAL A 408 18.70 1.33 -4.25
N LEU A 409 17.50 1.21 -3.69
CA LEU A 409 16.62 0.07 -3.99
C LEU A 409 15.98 0.21 -5.38
N GLN A 410 15.76 1.43 -5.86
CA GLN A 410 15.29 1.66 -7.24
C GLN A 410 16.37 1.32 -8.27
N ARG A 411 17.63 1.71 -8.02
CA ARG A 411 18.76 1.31 -8.87
C ARG A 411 18.88 -0.21 -8.98
N TYR A 412 18.72 -0.93 -7.86
CA TYR A 412 18.71 -2.39 -7.86
C TYR A 412 17.54 -2.96 -8.67
N LEU A 413 16.33 -2.47 -8.43
CA LEU A 413 15.12 -2.90 -9.12
C LEU A 413 15.22 -2.66 -10.63
N ALA A 414 15.66 -1.48 -11.06
CA ALA A 414 15.84 -1.12 -12.47
C ALA A 414 16.91 -1.99 -13.15
N ASN A 415 18.00 -2.32 -12.46
CA ASN A 415 19.01 -3.23 -13.00
C ASN A 415 18.47 -4.67 -13.16
N ARG A 416 17.60 -5.12 -12.25
CA ARG A 416 16.95 -6.44 -12.34
C ARG A 416 15.86 -6.49 -13.41
N LEU A 417 15.10 -5.42 -13.55
CA LEU A 417 14.01 -5.29 -14.51
C LEU A 417 14.48 -4.48 -15.72
N SER A 418 15.24 -5.09 -16.61
CA SER A 418 15.82 -4.44 -17.80
C SER A 418 14.79 -3.84 -18.78
N TRP A 419 13.51 -4.10 -18.56
CA TRP A 419 12.39 -3.54 -19.32
C TRP A 419 11.81 -2.25 -18.72
N VAL A 420 12.26 -1.85 -17.52
CA VAL A 420 11.92 -0.56 -16.92
C VAL A 420 12.85 0.50 -17.51
N ASN A 421 12.26 1.52 -18.13
CA ASN A 421 12.98 2.73 -18.52
C ASN A 421 13.20 3.58 -17.27
N TYR A 422 14.39 3.46 -16.67
CA TYR A 422 14.74 4.18 -15.44
C TYR A 422 15.33 5.56 -15.73
N HIS A 423 14.76 6.57 -15.06
CA HIS A 423 15.12 7.98 -15.19
C HIS A 423 15.56 8.50 -13.81
N GLU A 424 16.86 8.46 -13.55
CA GLU A 424 17.41 9.06 -12.34
C GLU A 424 17.59 10.57 -12.53
N LEU A 425 17.07 11.36 -11.60
CA LEU A 425 17.08 12.82 -11.65
C LEU A 425 18.17 13.33 -10.69
N PRO A 426 19.22 13.99 -11.20
CA PRO A 426 20.30 14.50 -10.37
C PRO A 426 19.83 15.66 -9.48
N SER A 427 20.37 15.73 -8.26
CA SER A 427 20.07 16.74 -7.24
C SER A 427 18.58 16.95 -6.98
N THR A 428 17.82 15.85 -7.08
CA THR A 428 16.35 15.88 -6.98
C THR A 428 15.88 15.04 -5.80
N GLY A 429 14.96 15.59 -5.01
CA GLY A 429 14.34 14.89 -3.88
C GLY A 429 13.10 14.07 -4.28
N HIS A 430 12.28 13.78 -3.27
CA HIS A 430 11.03 13.03 -3.39
C HIS A 430 9.91 13.83 -4.07
N PHE A 431 9.82 15.16 -3.86
CA PHE A 431 8.69 15.97 -4.33
C PHE A 431 8.80 16.31 -5.82
N MET A 432 8.75 15.28 -6.66
CA MET A 432 8.90 15.36 -8.10
C MET A 432 7.92 16.34 -8.76
N SER A 433 6.67 16.39 -8.30
CA SER A 433 5.67 17.35 -8.81
C SER A 433 6.01 18.81 -8.52
N ALA A 434 7.02 19.11 -7.68
CA ALA A 434 7.52 20.46 -7.44
C ALA A 434 8.77 20.79 -8.27
N VAL A 435 9.28 19.85 -9.06
CA VAL A 435 10.41 20.07 -9.98
C VAL A 435 9.89 20.78 -11.24
N PRO A 436 10.36 22.01 -11.53
CA PRO A 436 9.91 22.75 -12.71
C PRO A 436 10.15 21.96 -14.00
N GLY A 437 9.13 21.89 -14.87
CA GLY A 437 9.20 21.21 -16.17
C GLY A 437 9.25 19.67 -16.13
N LEU A 438 9.31 19.05 -14.94
CA LEU A 438 9.34 17.58 -14.86
C LEU A 438 8.00 16.97 -15.31
N GLY A 439 6.87 17.59 -14.99
CA GLY A 439 5.56 17.16 -15.48
C GLY A 439 5.51 17.07 -17.00
N ASP A 440 6.01 18.11 -17.69
CA ASP A 440 6.10 18.16 -19.15
C ASP A 440 7.01 17.05 -19.67
N THR A 441 8.16 16.87 -19.04
CA THR A 441 9.13 15.82 -19.39
C THR A 441 8.50 14.43 -19.28
N VAL A 442 7.74 14.17 -18.20
CA VAL A 442 7.04 12.90 -18.00
C VAL A 442 6.01 12.69 -19.12
N LEU A 443 5.16 13.68 -19.41
CA LEU A 443 4.14 13.53 -20.46
C LEU A 443 4.77 13.35 -21.84
N ARG A 444 5.77 14.16 -22.20
CA ARG A 444 6.48 14.04 -23.48
C ARG A 444 7.22 12.72 -23.62
N THR A 445 7.77 12.18 -22.53
CA THR A 445 8.42 10.86 -22.57
C THR A 445 7.42 9.73 -22.76
N MET A 446 6.22 9.84 -22.18
CA MET A 446 5.18 8.81 -22.30
C MET A 446 4.46 8.84 -23.64
N PHE A 447 4.31 10.02 -24.25
CA PHE A 447 3.36 10.26 -25.35
C PHE A 447 3.95 10.92 -26.59
N GLY A 448 5.19 11.38 -26.52
CA GLY A 448 5.90 12.08 -27.60
C GLY A 448 6.76 11.17 -28.47
#